data_AF-A0A7D5SZ64-F1
#
_entry.id   AF-A0A7D5SZ64-F1
#
_cell.length_a   1.000
_cell.length_b   1.000
_cell.length_c   1.000
_cell.angle_alpha   90.00
_cell.angle_beta   90.00
_cell.angle_gamma   90.00
#
_symmetry.space_group_name_H-M   'P 1'
#
loop_
_entity.id
_entity.type
_entity.pdbx_description
1 polymer ?
#
loop_
_entity_poly.entity_id
_entity_poly.type
_entity_poly.pdbx_seq_one_letter_code
_entity_poly.pdbx_strand_id
1 'polypeptide(L)'
;MWTPTDAPVVDVSTRTLRRWTAKATDELLDETDEPGWEYVGFHDLRRTWATSLRSEDVDAMVVCDWGGWDDLQTFLDHYRGTHTPEAQRREREKVEWL
;
A
#
# COMPACT_ATOMS: atom_id res chain seq x y z
N MET A 1 27.45 -5.14 -3.73
CA MET A 1 26.69 -5.68 -2.58
C MET A 1 26.02 -4.48 -1.94
N TRP A 2 24.70 -4.36 -2.07
CA TRP A 2 23.94 -3.28 -1.41
C TRP A 2 23.84 -3.64 0.07
N THR A 3 24.36 -2.76 0.93
CA THR A 3 24.15 -2.85 2.38
C THR A 3 23.03 -1.88 2.73
N PRO A 4 21.89 -2.34 3.26
CA PRO A 4 20.88 -1.46 3.80
C PRO A 4 21.51 -0.61 4.92
N THR A 5 21.23 0.68 4.92
CA THR A 5 21.63 1.58 6.01
C THR A 5 20.52 1.54 7.07
N ASP A 6 20.89 1.43 8.35
CA ASP A 6 19.95 1.46 9.48
C ASP A 6 19.41 2.88 9.79
N ALA A 7 19.91 3.91 9.10
CA ALA A 7 19.43 5.27 9.27
C ALA A 7 17.99 5.37 8.73
N PRO A 8 17.08 6.03 9.47
CA PRO A 8 15.70 6.18 9.05
C PRO A 8 15.63 6.97 7.74
N VAL A 9 14.87 6.46 6.78
CA VAL A 9 14.59 7.16 5.50
C VAL A 9 13.91 8.51 5.77
N VAL A 10 13.10 8.59 6.83
CA VAL A 10 12.43 9.80 7.27
C VAL A 10 12.74 10.05 8.74
N ASP A 11 13.62 11.03 9.01
CA ASP A 11 14.03 11.40 10.37
C ASP A 11 13.12 12.50 10.95
N VAL A 12 11.84 12.16 11.17
CA VAL A 12 10.89 13.04 11.86
C VAL A 12 9.98 12.24 12.80
N SER A 13 9.43 12.91 13.81
CA SER A 13 8.45 12.28 14.70
C SER A 13 7.17 11.87 13.98
N THR A 14 6.47 10.84 14.48
CA THR A 14 5.12 10.46 14.02
C THR A 14 4.14 11.63 14.04
N ARG A 15 4.27 12.54 15.00
CA ARG A 15 3.43 13.74 15.11
C ARG A 15 3.65 14.71 13.93
N THR A 16 4.88 14.81 13.45
CA THR A 16 5.20 15.59 12.24
C THR A 16 4.54 14.98 11.01
N LEU A 17 4.65 13.65 10.85
CA LEU A 17 3.99 12.94 9.75
C LEU A 17 2.46 13.12 9.77
N ARG A 18 1.83 13.07 10.96
CA ARG A 18 0.37 13.26 11.10
C ARG A 18 -0.05 14.64 10.63
N ARG A 19 0.71 15.66 11.03
CA ARG A 19 0.44 17.04 10.62
C ARG A 19 0.63 17.26 9.12
N TRP A 20 1.64 16.64 8.51
CA TRP A 20 1.82 16.72 7.05
C TRP A 20 0.68 16.04 6.31
N THR A 21 0.24 14.87 6.79
CA THR A 21 -0.89 14.14 6.21
C THR A 21 -2.16 14.97 6.32
N ALA A 22 -2.48 15.48 7.51
CA ALA A 22 -3.65 16.33 7.74
C ALA A 22 -3.66 17.57 6.85
N LYS A 23 -2.51 18.25 6.74
CA LYS A 23 -2.38 19.40 5.85
C LYS A 23 -2.69 19.03 4.39
N ALA A 24 -2.15 17.92 3.91
CA ALA A 24 -2.37 17.48 2.53
C ALA A 24 -3.85 17.09 2.29
N THR A 25 -4.50 16.43 3.26
CA THR A 25 -5.92 16.06 3.15
C THR A 25 -6.84 17.27 3.24
N ASP A 26 -6.51 18.27 4.06
CA ASP A 26 -7.25 19.54 4.14
C ASP A 26 -7.15 20.31 2.81
N GLU A 27 -5.95 20.39 2.22
CA GLU A 27 -5.74 21.03 0.90
C GLU A 27 -6.53 20.31 -0.21
N LEU A 28 -6.59 18.97 -0.18
CA LEU A 28 -7.36 18.19 -1.13
C LEU A 28 -8.87 18.31 -0.92
N LEU A 29 -9.33 18.39 0.33
CA LEU A 29 -10.73 18.66 0.65
C LEU A 29 -11.18 19.99 0.06
N ASP A 30 -10.37 21.03 0.25
CA ASP A 30 -10.64 22.38 -0.29
C ASP A 30 -10.64 22.39 -1.84
N GLU A 31 -9.79 21.59 -2.48
CA GLU A 31 -9.69 21.53 -3.95
C GLU A 31 -10.82 20.72 -4.59
N THR A 32 -11.17 19.57 -4.01
CA THR A 32 -12.08 18.61 -4.66
C THR A 32 -13.49 18.62 -4.08
N ASP A 33 -13.73 19.28 -2.94
CA ASP A 33 -15.02 19.28 -2.22
C ASP A 33 -15.51 17.85 -1.89
N GLU A 34 -14.57 16.93 -1.65
CA GLU A 34 -14.85 15.52 -1.37
C GLU A 34 -14.67 15.23 0.14
N PRO A 35 -15.74 15.01 0.92
CA PRO A 35 -15.66 14.80 2.37
C PRO A 35 -14.84 13.57 2.78
N GLY A 36 -14.57 12.66 1.85
CA GLY A 36 -13.74 11.48 2.08
C GLY A 36 -12.34 11.80 2.59
N TRP A 37 -11.79 12.97 2.23
CA TRP A 37 -10.46 13.41 2.66
C TRP A 37 -10.36 13.60 4.18
N GLU A 38 -11.46 13.91 4.88
CA GLU A 38 -11.49 14.06 6.35
C GLU A 38 -11.15 12.75 7.10
N TYR A 39 -11.33 11.60 6.44
CA TYR A 39 -11.18 10.29 7.06
C TYR A 39 -9.85 9.59 6.71
N VAL A 40 -9.02 10.19 5.86
CA VAL A 40 -7.78 9.56 5.40
C VAL A 40 -6.74 9.49 6.52
N GLY A 41 -6.37 8.26 6.88
CA GLY A 41 -5.31 7.97 7.85
C GLY A 41 -4.11 7.24 7.25
N PHE A 42 -3.07 7.05 8.06
CA PHE A 42 -1.88 6.28 7.65
C PHE A 42 -2.18 4.84 7.22
N HIS A 43 -3.21 4.23 7.79
CA HIS A 43 -3.63 2.88 7.41
C HIS A 43 -4.17 2.86 5.97
N ASP A 44 -4.89 3.90 5.55
CA ASP A 44 -5.41 4.04 4.19
C ASP A 44 -4.27 4.29 3.20
N LEU A 45 -3.28 5.11 3.58
CA LEU A 45 -2.07 5.32 2.79
C LEU A 45 -1.29 4.00 2.60
N ARG A 46 -1.09 3.22 3.68
CA ARG A 46 -0.41 1.91 3.61
C ARG A 46 -1.18 0.92 2.72
N ARG A 47 -2.51 0.87 2.85
CA ARG A 47 -3.36 -0.01 2.02
C ARG A 47 -3.32 0.41 0.54
N THR A 48 -3.34 1.71 0.26
CA THR A 48 -3.29 2.25 -1.11
C THR A 48 -1.94 1.98 -1.77
N TRP A 49 -0.84 2.19 -1.05
CA TRP A 49 0.52 1.88 -1.51
C TRP A 49 0.66 0.40 -1.90
N ALA A 50 0.23 -0.48 -1.01
CA ALA A 50 0.26 -1.92 -1.22
C ALA A 50 -0.61 -2.39 -2.39
N THR A 51 -1.81 -1.80 -2.51
CA THR A 51 -2.72 -2.06 -3.63
C THR A 51 -2.10 -1.60 -4.95
N SER A 52 -1.42 -0.45 -4.96
CA SER A 52 -0.75 0.07 -6.15
C SER A 52 0.39 -0.86 -6.61
N LEU A 53 1.20 -1.38 -5.68
CA LEU A 53 2.22 -2.40 -6.01
C LEU A 53 1.61 -3.68 -6.56
N ARG A 54 0.46 -4.11 -6.02
CA ARG A 54 -0.25 -5.28 -6.51
C ARG A 54 -0.79 -5.10 -7.92
N SER A 55 -1.26 -3.89 -8.26
CA SER A 55 -1.72 -3.54 -9.61
C SER A 55 -0.58 -3.56 -10.63
N GLU A 56 0.65 -3.30 -10.19
CA GLU A 56 1.88 -3.41 -10.99
C GLU A 56 2.47 -4.85 -11.01
N ASP A 57 1.67 -5.86 -10.64
CA ASP A 57 2.05 -7.28 -10.57
C ASP A 57 3.25 -7.61 -9.66
N VAL A 58 3.53 -6.77 -8.66
CA VAL A 58 4.53 -7.10 -7.64
C VAL A 58 4.04 -8.29 -6.80
N ASP A 59 4.94 -9.25 -6.59
CA ASP A 59 4.66 -10.46 -5.82
C ASP A 59 4.18 -10.15 -4.40
N ALA A 60 3.13 -10.84 -3.96
CA ALA A 60 2.50 -10.61 -2.67
C ALA A 60 3.46 -10.79 -1.48
N MET A 61 4.39 -11.75 -1.56
CA MET A 61 5.39 -11.97 -0.52
C MET A 61 6.36 -10.80 -0.42
N VAL A 62 6.74 -10.22 -1.56
CA VAL A 62 7.62 -9.05 -1.62
C VAL A 62 6.93 -7.81 -1.05
N VAL A 63 5.66 -7.59 -1.37
CA VAL A 63 4.88 -6.49 -0.77
C VAL A 63 4.73 -6.70 0.75
N CYS A 64 4.57 -7.95 1.22
CA CYS A 64 4.54 -8.26 2.65
C CYS A 64 5.84 -7.93 3.38
N ASP A 65 6.97 -8.35 2.80
CA ASP A 65 8.30 -8.10 3.34
C ASP A 65 8.57 -6.59 3.47
N TRP A 66 8.32 -5.82 2.40
CA TRP A 66 8.51 -4.37 2.40
C TRP A 66 7.49 -3.63 3.27
N GLY A 67 6.26 -4.13 3.29
CA GLY A 67 5.16 -3.54 4.02
C GLY A 67 5.24 -3.76 5.52
N GLY A 68 6.13 -4.63 6.01
CA GLY A 68 6.25 -5.00 7.42
C GLY A 68 4.98 -5.67 7.95
N TRP A 69 4.34 -6.54 7.16
CA TRP A 69 3.28 -7.42 7.69
C TRP A 69 3.92 -8.71 8.18
N ASP A 70 3.75 -8.99 9.47
CA ASP A 70 4.22 -10.24 10.09
C ASP A 70 3.40 -11.46 9.64
N ASP A 71 2.21 -11.25 9.10
CA ASP A 71 1.29 -12.31 8.70
C ASP A 71 0.77 -12.13 7.27
N LEU A 72 1.23 -13.02 6.39
CA LEU A 72 0.78 -13.16 5.01
C LEU A 72 -0.73 -13.44 4.93
N GLN A 73 -1.33 -14.13 5.89
CA GLN A 73 -2.78 -14.41 5.87
C GLN A 73 -3.58 -13.16 6.19
N THR A 74 -3.17 -12.37 7.19
CA THR A 74 -3.75 -11.03 7.44
C THR A 74 -3.63 -10.12 6.21
N PHE A 75 -2.49 -10.15 5.50
CA PHE A 75 -2.38 -9.47 4.21
C PHE A 75 -3.32 -10.07 3.17
N LEU A 76 -3.34 -11.37 2.94
CA LEU A 76 -4.22 -11.97 1.92
C LEU A 76 -5.71 -11.77 2.22
N ASP A 77 -6.15 -11.84 3.47
CA ASP A 77 -7.57 -11.66 3.84
C ASP A 77 -8.06 -10.23 3.60
N HIS A 78 -7.19 -9.24 3.75
CA HIS A 78 -7.50 -7.85 3.39
C HIS A 78 -7.60 -7.61 1.87
N TYR A 79 -7.06 -8.52 1.03
CA TYR A 79 -6.89 -8.30 -0.42
C TYR A 79 -7.57 -9.36 -1.31
N ARG A 80 -7.91 -10.55 -0.79
CA ARG A 80 -8.65 -11.63 -1.48
C ARG A 80 -10.06 -11.21 -1.90
N GLY A 81 -10.61 -10.14 -1.31
CA GLY A 81 -11.86 -9.52 -1.75
C GLY A 81 -11.81 -8.93 -3.17
N THR A 82 -10.62 -8.75 -3.74
CA THR A 82 -10.41 -8.01 -5.00
C THR A 82 -9.50 -8.75 -5.98
N HIS A 83 -9.64 -10.08 -6.12
CA HIS A 83 -9.01 -10.76 -7.26
C HIS A 83 -9.76 -10.40 -8.53
N THR A 84 -9.26 -9.40 -9.25
CA THR A 84 -9.77 -9.03 -10.57
C THR A 84 -9.54 -10.21 -11.54
N PRO A 85 -10.46 -10.47 -12.48
CA PRO A 85 -10.30 -11.51 -13.50
C PRO A 85 -9.01 -11.40 -14.32
N GLU A 86 -8.40 -10.21 -14.40
CA GLU A 86 -7.13 -9.97 -15.08
C GLU A 86 -5.93 -10.53 -14.31
N ALA A 87 -5.90 -10.40 -12.98
CA ALA A 87 -4.84 -10.99 -12.17
C ALA A 87 -4.84 -12.52 -12.28
N GLN A 88 -6.03 -13.14 -12.28
CA GLN A 88 -6.14 -14.59 -12.49
C GLN A 88 -5.69 -15.01 -13.89
N ARG A 89 -5.94 -14.19 -14.92
CA ARG A 89 -5.54 -14.46 -16.30
C ARG A 89 -4.02 -14.39 -16.47
N ARG A 90 -3.35 -13.37 -15.90
CA ARG A 90 -1.89 -13.26 -15.91
C ARG A 90 -1.21 -14.42 -15.19
N GLU A 91 -1.76 -14.86 -14.04
CA GLU A 91 -1.21 -16.02 -13.34
C GLU A 91 -1.42 -17.32 -14.10
N ARG A 92 -2.55 -17.45 -14.83
CA ARG A 92 -2.80 -18.61 -15.70
C ARG A 92 -1.84 -18.66 -16.89
N GLU A 93 -1.53 -17.52 -17.49
CA GLU A 93 -0.57 -17.42 -18.61
C GLU A 93 0.87 -17.75 -18.20
N LYS A 94 1.22 -17.70 -16.91
CA LYS A 94 2.54 -18.10 -16.39
C LYS A 94 2.70 -19.60 -16.19
N VAL A 95 1.59 -20.37 -16.22
CA VAL A 95 1.60 -21.80 -15.98
C VAL A 95 1.22 -22.51 -17.26
N GLU A 96 2.22 -22.98 -18.01
CA GLU A 96 2.06 -23.57 -19.35
C GLU A 96 1.12 -24.79 -19.42
N TRP A 97 0.73 -25.35 -18.27
CA TRP A 97 -0.12 -26.53 -18.14
C TRP A 97 -1.52 -26.25 -17.55
N LEU A 98 -1.90 -24.98 -17.37
CA LEU A 98 -3.19 -24.53 -16.81
C LEU A 98 -4.05 -23.76 -17.82
#